data_AF-A0A354I1A4-F1
#
_entry.id   AF-A0A354I1A4-F1
#
_cell.length_a   1.000
_cell.length_b   1.000
_cell.length_c   1.000
_cell.angle_alpha   90.00
_cell.angle_beta   90.00
_cell.angle_gamma   90.00
#
_symmetry.space_group_name_H-M   'P 1'
#
loop_
_entity.id
_entity.type
_entity.pdbx_description
1 polymer ?
#
loop_
_entity_poly.entity_id
_entity_poly.type
_entity_poly.pdbx_seq_one_letter_code
_entity_poly.pdbx_strand_id
1 'polypeptide(L)'
;MNPLIAQKRKEYHNALIKSGILTVDKNGIPSNADKDSRLSKTISALIAKQLEAETHEKTEGQTLGGKFESVTMNFIRDTFLHLGNLRPGKWHVERLGNRNAIKTFSFVQYEHLEYLKKVTKHDIQLASTLGNDYMVAPDIVIYREPEPDEIINRQEYIVNDSVAMLSNMRMKCNSLPILHASISAKWTMRSDRAQNSRTEALGLIRNRKGHLPHIDVVTAEPLPSRLASLALGTGDIDCLYHFALYELVNAVKSTDAEDSIEMLNILIDGKRLKDISDLPLDLAV
;
A
#
# COMPACT_ATOMS: atom_id res chain seq x y z
N MET A 1 21.18 13.51 15.98
CA MET A 1 20.36 12.28 15.92
C MET A 1 19.71 12.21 14.56
N ASN A 2 19.65 11.03 13.93
CA ASN A 2 18.91 10.88 12.68
C ASN A 2 17.40 10.85 12.97
N PRO A 3 16.55 11.47 12.13
CA PRO A 3 15.09 11.37 12.27
C PRO A 3 14.63 9.91 12.23
N LEU A 4 13.59 9.57 13.02
CA LEU A 4 13.05 8.20 13.10
C LEU A 4 12.70 7.64 11.71
N ILE A 5 11.97 8.40 10.90
CA ILE A 5 11.57 7.98 9.55
C ILE A 5 12.79 7.70 8.67
N ALA A 6 13.83 8.55 8.74
CA ALA A 6 15.07 8.35 7.99
C ALA A 6 15.79 7.07 8.42
N GLN A 7 15.83 6.78 9.73
CA GLN A 7 16.36 5.53 10.26
C GLN A 7 15.54 4.32 9.76
N LYS A 8 14.21 4.38 9.87
CA LYS A 8 13.32 3.29 9.44
C LYS A 8 13.33 3.06 7.93
N ARG A 9 13.51 4.11 7.12
CA ARG A 9 13.74 3.99 5.67
C ARG A 9 15.02 3.22 5.37
N LYS A 10 16.12 3.51 6.08
CA LYS A 10 17.39 2.77 5.93
C LYS A 10 17.25 1.31 6.38
N GLU A 11 16.56 1.06 7.50
CA GLU A 11 16.26 -0.30 7.98
C GLU A 11 15.41 -1.08 6.96
N TYR A 12 14.42 -0.42 6.35
CA TYR A 12 13.59 -0.96 5.28
C TYR A 12 14.42 -1.39 4.07
N HIS A 13 15.32 -0.54 3.56
CA HIS A 13 16.23 -0.89 2.46
C HIS A 13 17.17 -2.05 2.81
N ASN A 14 17.76 -2.03 4.01
CA ASN A 14 18.59 -3.13 4.49
C ASN A 14 17.81 -4.45 4.58
N ALA A 15 16.55 -4.40 5.00
CA ALA A 15 15.69 -5.59 5.04
C ALA A 15 15.39 -6.12 3.63
N LEU A 16 15.20 -5.24 2.63
CA LEU A 16 15.02 -5.64 1.24
C LEU A 16 16.26 -6.38 0.70
N ILE A 17 17.46 -5.89 1.01
CA ILE A 17 18.73 -6.50 0.58
C ILE A 17 18.94 -7.84 1.29
N LYS A 18 18.91 -7.85 2.63
CA LYS A 18 19.16 -9.06 3.45
C LYS A 18 18.14 -10.18 3.21
N SER A 19 16.91 -9.83 2.83
CA SER A 19 15.86 -10.83 2.56
C SER A 19 15.93 -11.41 1.13
N GLY A 20 16.91 -10.98 0.33
CA GLY A 20 17.08 -11.38 -1.07
C GLY A 20 15.98 -10.84 -1.99
N ILE A 21 15.37 -9.71 -1.63
CA ILE A 21 14.35 -9.03 -2.45
C ILE A 21 15.06 -8.12 -3.45
N LEU A 22 15.91 -7.20 -2.98
CA LEU A 22 16.80 -6.39 -3.82
C LEU A 22 18.15 -7.10 -3.96
N THR A 23 18.38 -7.73 -5.10
CA THR A 23 19.64 -8.44 -5.38
C THR A 23 20.15 -8.05 -6.75
N VAL A 24 21.45 -8.20 -6.99
CA VAL A 24 22.07 -8.05 -8.31
C VAL A 24 22.55 -9.43 -8.78
N ASP A 25 22.16 -9.85 -9.98
CA ASP A 25 22.60 -11.14 -10.53
C ASP A 25 24.04 -11.09 -11.08
N LYS A 26 24.56 -12.24 -11.51
CA LYS A 26 25.92 -12.37 -12.07
C LYS A 26 26.18 -11.52 -13.33
N ASN A 27 25.12 -11.08 -14.02
CA ASN A 27 25.21 -10.23 -15.20
C ASN A 27 25.05 -8.73 -14.84
N GLY A 28 24.99 -8.39 -13.54
CA GLY A 28 24.79 -7.04 -13.07
C GLY A 28 23.35 -6.55 -13.17
N ILE A 29 22.37 -7.44 -13.34
CA ILE A 29 20.96 -7.08 -13.50
C ILE A 29 20.25 -7.18 -12.13
N PRO A 30 19.71 -6.07 -11.59
CA PRO A 30 19.02 -6.16 -10.32
C PRO A 30 17.62 -6.77 -10.43
N SER A 31 17.12 -7.28 -9.31
CA SER A 31 15.88 -8.06 -9.23
C SER A 31 14.60 -7.28 -9.58
N ASN A 32 14.61 -5.95 -9.50
CA ASN A 32 13.50 -5.08 -9.91
C ASN A 32 13.62 -4.59 -11.36
N ALA A 33 14.68 -4.94 -12.09
CA ALA A 33 14.82 -4.57 -13.49
C ALA A 33 13.97 -5.45 -14.43
N ASP A 34 13.50 -4.85 -15.52
CA ASP A 34 13.11 -5.60 -16.71
C ASP A 34 14.35 -5.95 -17.54
N LYS A 35 14.63 -7.26 -17.62
CA LYS A 35 15.78 -7.80 -18.35
C LYS A 35 15.79 -7.41 -19.83
N ASP A 36 14.61 -7.20 -20.42
CA ASP A 36 14.41 -6.92 -21.83
C ASP A 36 14.48 -5.41 -22.13
N SER A 37 14.52 -4.55 -21.10
CA SER A 37 14.66 -3.10 -21.24
C SER A 37 16.04 -2.62 -20.81
N ARG A 38 16.82 -2.07 -21.75
CA ARG A 38 18.13 -1.47 -21.45
C ARG A 38 18.03 -0.36 -20.41
N LEU A 39 17.06 0.53 -20.56
CA LEU A 39 16.86 1.66 -19.65
C LEU A 39 16.47 1.18 -18.24
N SER A 40 15.58 0.19 -18.14
CA SER A 40 15.18 -0.39 -16.85
C SER A 40 16.39 -0.97 -16.09
N LYS A 41 17.23 -1.74 -16.79
CA LYS A 41 18.47 -2.29 -16.23
C LYS A 41 19.41 -1.19 -15.73
N THR A 42 19.63 -0.14 -16.53
CA THR A 42 20.51 0.97 -16.15
C THR A 42 20.01 1.69 -14.90
N ILE A 43 18.74 2.11 -14.88
CA ILE A 43 18.17 2.84 -13.72
C ILE A 43 18.20 1.97 -12.47
N SER A 44 17.74 0.72 -12.59
CA SER A 44 17.72 -0.23 -11.49
C SER A 44 19.12 -0.50 -10.93
N ALA A 45 20.14 -0.66 -11.80
CA ALA A 45 21.53 -0.86 -11.37
C ALA A 45 22.09 0.34 -10.62
N LEU A 46 21.75 1.56 -11.04
CA LEU A 46 22.14 2.79 -10.34
C LEU A 46 21.47 2.92 -8.97
N ILE A 47 20.19 2.52 -8.85
CA ILE A 47 19.50 2.46 -7.54
C ILE A 47 20.17 1.43 -6.64
N ALA A 48 20.39 0.21 -7.14
CA ALA A 48 21.02 -0.87 -6.40
C ALA A 48 22.43 -0.48 -5.90
N LYS A 49 23.21 0.22 -6.74
CA LYS A 49 24.51 0.77 -6.37
C LYS A 49 24.43 1.82 -5.26
N GLN A 50 23.48 2.76 -5.35
CA GLN A 50 23.28 3.78 -4.31
C GLN A 50 22.86 3.17 -2.96
N LEU A 51 22.14 2.06 -3.00
CA LEU A 51 21.70 1.32 -1.81
C LEU A 51 22.70 0.25 -1.33
N GLU A 52 23.88 0.15 -1.97
CA GLU A 52 24.91 -0.82 -1.63
C GLU A 52 24.41 -2.28 -1.66
N ALA A 53 23.51 -2.59 -2.60
CA ALA A 53 22.93 -3.93 -2.72
C ALA A 53 23.98 -4.97 -3.15
N GLU A 54 24.01 -6.09 -2.43
CA GLU A 54 24.95 -7.19 -2.66
C GLU A 54 24.56 -8.08 -3.85
N THR A 55 25.55 -8.79 -4.39
CA THR A 55 25.35 -9.84 -5.39
C THR A 55 24.81 -11.10 -4.72
N HIS A 56 23.61 -11.54 -5.11
CA HIS A 56 22.97 -12.77 -4.61
C HIS A 56 22.26 -13.49 -5.76
N GLU A 57 22.12 -14.81 -5.69
CA GLU A 57 21.27 -15.54 -6.63
C GLU A 57 19.80 -15.10 -6.51
N LYS A 58 19.13 -15.00 -7.66
CA LYS A 58 17.77 -14.43 -7.75
C LYS A 58 16.76 -15.35 -7.05
N THR A 59 16.10 -14.86 -6.01
CA THR A 59 14.94 -15.53 -5.41
C THR A 59 13.79 -15.63 -6.42
N GLU A 60 13.06 -16.75 -6.45
CA GLU A 60 11.89 -16.91 -7.33
C GLU A 60 10.81 -15.83 -7.08
N GLY A 61 10.18 -15.38 -8.17
CA GLY A 61 9.26 -14.23 -8.17
C GLY A 61 7.99 -14.40 -7.33
N GLN A 62 7.47 -15.62 -7.15
CA GLN A 62 6.27 -15.86 -6.32
C GLN A 62 6.53 -15.65 -4.82
N THR A 63 7.73 -16.00 -4.33
CA THR A 63 8.16 -15.70 -2.95
C THR A 63 8.52 -14.23 -2.73
N LEU A 64 8.83 -13.50 -3.80
CA LEU A 64 9.36 -12.14 -3.70
C LEU A 64 8.27 -11.10 -3.38
N GLY A 65 7.06 -11.26 -3.94
CA GLY A 65 5.90 -10.41 -3.63
C GLY A 65 5.54 -10.44 -2.14
N GLY A 66 5.28 -11.64 -1.59
CA GLY A 66 4.92 -11.78 -0.18
C GLY A 66 6.01 -11.33 0.80
N LYS A 67 7.29 -11.44 0.42
CA LYS A 67 8.41 -10.88 1.19
C LYS A 67 8.40 -9.35 1.15
N PHE A 68 8.19 -8.74 -0.03
CA PHE A 68 8.10 -7.29 -0.18
C PHE A 68 6.92 -6.69 0.59
N GLU A 69 5.75 -7.35 0.56
CA GLU A 69 4.58 -7.00 1.37
C GLU A 69 4.95 -7.00 2.87
N SER A 70 5.64 -8.04 3.34
CA SER A 70 6.01 -8.17 4.75
C SER A 70 6.98 -7.08 5.20
N VAL A 71 8.00 -6.78 4.40
CA VAL A 71 8.99 -5.73 4.70
C VAL A 71 8.34 -4.35 4.68
N THR A 72 7.43 -4.10 3.74
CA THR A 72 6.67 -2.84 3.63
C THR A 72 5.70 -2.67 4.81
N MET A 73 4.98 -3.72 5.19
CA MET A 73 4.11 -3.73 6.37
C MET A 73 4.89 -3.41 7.65
N ASN A 74 6.07 -3.99 7.83
CA ASN A 74 6.91 -3.71 8.99
C ASN A 74 7.39 -2.26 9.01
N PHE A 75 7.80 -1.70 7.86
CA PHE A 75 8.14 -0.28 7.78
C PHE A 75 6.98 0.60 8.23
N ILE A 76 5.77 0.38 7.69
CA ILE A 76 4.57 1.14 8.06
C ILE A 76 4.28 1.02 9.56
N ARG A 77 4.34 -0.20 10.12
CA ARG A 77 4.12 -0.43 11.55
C ARG A 77 5.13 0.33 12.41
N ASP A 78 6.40 0.28 12.03
CA ASP A 78 7.53 0.89 12.74
C ASP A 78 7.61 2.42 12.58
N THR A 79 6.75 3.02 11.75
CA THR A 79 6.67 4.47 11.56
C THR A 79 5.32 5.05 11.96
N PHE A 80 4.22 4.56 11.37
CA PHE A 80 2.88 5.13 11.55
C PHE A 80 2.40 5.05 13.00
N LEU A 81 2.71 3.96 13.71
CA LEU A 81 2.30 3.80 15.11
C LEU A 81 2.99 4.79 16.07
N HIS A 82 4.09 5.43 15.64
CA HIS A 82 4.72 6.51 16.41
C HIS A 82 4.00 7.86 16.25
N LEU A 83 3.01 7.98 15.35
CA LEU A 83 2.26 9.21 15.08
C LEU A 83 0.98 9.33 15.89
N GLY A 84 0.85 8.61 17.02
CA GLY A 84 -0.36 8.61 17.84
C GLY A 84 -0.75 9.98 18.41
N ASN A 85 0.17 10.95 18.46
CA ASN A 85 -0.14 12.34 18.82
C ASN A 85 -0.82 13.11 17.68
N LEU A 86 -0.52 12.79 16.42
CA LEU A 86 -1.16 13.39 15.25
C LEU A 86 -2.44 12.65 14.87
N ARG A 87 -2.45 11.32 15.03
CA ARG A 87 -3.55 10.44 14.67
C ARG A 87 -3.81 9.41 15.78
N PRO A 88 -4.47 9.80 16.89
CA PRO A 88 -4.70 8.91 18.02
C PRO A 88 -5.68 7.78 17.67
N GLY A 89 -5.49 6.64 18.32
CA GLY A 89 -6.37 5.48 18.18
C GLY A 89 -5.65 4.16 18.43
N LYS A 90 -6.43 3.09 18.60
CA LYS A 90 -5.89 1.73 18.61
C LYS A 90 -5.78 1.20 17.19
N TRP A 91 -4.60 1.37 16.62
CA TRP A 91 -4.26 1.05 15.24
C TRP A 91 -3.63 -0.33 15.10
N HIS A 92 -3.91 -0.98 13.98
CA HIS A 92 -3.33 -2.26 13.58
C HIS A 92 -2.83 -2.18 12.15
N VAL A 93 -1.71 -2.84 11.87
CA VAL A 93 -1.09 -2.92 10.53
C VAL A 93 -0.86 -4.40 10.23
N GLU A 94 -1.61 -4.93 9.28
CA GLU A 94 -1.67 -6.36 8.98
C GLU A 94 -1.59 -6.62 7.48
N ARG A 95 -1.05 -7.77 7.10
CA ARG A 95 -1.12 -8.26 5.72
C ARG A 95 -2.44 -9.00 5.53
N LEU A 96 -3.12 -8.91 4.38
CA LEU A 96 -4.19 -9.85 4.02
C LEU A 96 -3.69 -10.78 2.91
N GLY A 97 -3.07 -11.89 3.29
CA GLY A 97 -2.82 -12.96 2.33
C GLY A 97 -4.09 -13.76 2.01
N ASN A 98 -4.11 -14.50 0.90
CA ASN A 98 -5.21 -15.43 0.54
C ASN A 98 -5.62 -16.37 1.69
N ARG A 99 -4.68 -16.70 2.59
CA ARG A 99 -4.87 -17.58 3.75
C ARG A 99 -5.27 -16.87 5.05
N ASN A 100 -5.39 -15.55 5.08
CA ASN A 100 -5.74 -14.83 6.30
C ASN A 100 -7.24 -14.88 6.59
N ALA A 101 -7.56 -14.96 7.89
CA ALA A 101 -8.91 -15.01 8.42
C ALA A 101 -9.64 -13.67 8.22
N ILE A 102 -8.90 -12.55 8.29
CA ILE A 102 -9.43 -11.21 8.03
C ILE A 102 -9.70 -11.09 6.52
N LYS A 103 -10.90 -10.63 6.18
CA LYS A 103 -11.34 -10.34 4.81
C LYS A 103 -11.85 -8.90 4.75
N THR A 104 -12.09 -8.39 3.56
CA THR A 104 -12.61 -7.02 3.36
C THR A 104 -13.90 -6.78 4.15
N PHE A 105 -14.80 -7.77 4.19
CA PHE A 105 -16.04 -7.70 4.98
C PHE A 105 -15.84 -7.78 6.51
N SER A 106 -14.61 -7.99 7.00
CA SER A 106 -14.30 -7.91 8.43
C SER A 106 -14.27 -6.48 8.96
N PHE A 107 -14.38 -5.47 8.07
CA PHE A 107 -14.42 -4.06 8.41
C PHE A 107 -15.82 -3.49 8.24
N VAL A 108 -16.22 -2.57 9.13
CA VAL A 108 -17.59 -2.04 9.19
C VAL A 108 -18.06 -1.42 7.86
N GLN A 109 -17.15 -0.78 7.10
CA GLN A 109 -17.53 -0.17 5.82
C GLN A 109 -17.97 -1.19 4.76
N TYR A 110 -17.59 -2.45 4.93
CA TYR A 110 -17.73 -3.51 3.94
C TYR A 110 -18.44 -4.75 4.50
N GLU A 111 -18.97 -4.69 5.73
CA GLU A 111 -19.59 -5.84 6.40
C GLU A 111 -20.72 -6.50 5.58
N HIS A 112 -21.48 -5.68 4.86
CA HIS A 112 -22.60 -6.12 4.02
C HIS A 112 -22.17 -7.02 2.85
N LEU A 113 -20.88 -7.01 2.47
CA LEU A 113 -20.36 -7.92 1.46
C LEU A 113 -20.37 -9.38 1.94
N GLU A 114 -20.33 -9.63 3.26
CA GLU A 114 -20.50 -10.98 3.79
C GLU A 114 -21.90 -11.53 3.49
N TYR A 115 -22.92 -10.69 3.63
CA TYR A 115 -24.29 -11.04 3.27
C TYR A 115 -24.44 -11.30 1.76
N LEU A 116 -23.91 -10.41 0.91
CA LEU A 116 -23.94 -10.61 -0.55
C LEU A 116 -23.27 -11.92 -0.98
N LYS A 117 -22.14 -12.26 -0.35
CA LYS A 117 -21.45 -13.53 -0.58
C LYS A 117 -22.31 -14.74 -0.19
N LYS A 118 -23.03 -14.67 0.93
CA LYS A 118 -23.92 -15.75 1.39
C LYS A 118 -25.09 -15.95 0.42
N VAL A 119 -25.70 -14.88 -0.06
CA VAL A 119 -26.86 -14.94 -0.97
C VAL A 119 -26.47 -15.43 -2.36
N THR A 120 -25.40 -14.88 -2.95
CA THR A 120 -24.94 -15.27 -4.31
C THR A 120 -24.50 -16.73 -4.40
N LYS A 121 -24.04 -17.34 -3.30
CA LYS A 121 -23.69 -18.77 -3.27
C LYS A 121 -24.87 -19.69 -3.64
N HIS A 122 -26.10 -19.25 -3.40
CA HIS A 122 -27.32 -20.04 -3.63
C HIS A 122 -28.14 -19.56 -4.83
N ASP A 123 -27.68 -18.50 -5.53
CA ASP A 123 -28.38 -17.92 -6.68
C ASP A 123 -27.38 -17.63 -7.82
N ILE A 124 -27.39 -18.52 -8.81
CA ILE A 124 -26.49 -18.45 -9.98
C ILE A 124 -26.75 -17.19 -10.82
N GLN A 125 -28.00 -16.75 -10.92
CA GLN A 125 -28.37 -15.57 -11.72
C GLN A 125 -27.89 -14.29 -11.04
N LEU A 126 -28.01 -14.22 -9.71
CA LEU A 126 -27.46 -13.14 -8.92
C LEU A 126 -25.92 -13.14 -8.98
N ALA A 127 -25.29 -14.31 -8.89
CA ALA A 127 -23.84 -14.46 -8.99
C ALA A 127 -23.30 -14.00 -10.35
N SER A 128 -23.98 -14.33 -11.45
CA SER A 128 -23.58 -13.88 -12.79
C SER A 128 -23.76 -12.38 -13.01
N THR A 129 -24.68 -11.74 -12.26
CA THR A 129 -25.00 -10.31 -12.40
C THR A 129 -24.09 -9.44 -11.53
N LEU A 130 -23.82 -9.85 -10.30
CA LEU A 130 -22.98 -9.10 -9.35
C LEU A 130 -21.48 -9.37 -9.51
N GLY A 131 -21.11 -10.46 -10.21
CA GLY A 131 -19.73 -10.92 -10.32
C GLY A 131 -19.17 -11.45 -9.00
N ASN A 132 -17.87 -11.74 -8.95
CA ASN A 132 -17.14 -12.10 -7.72
C ASN A 132 -16.14 -10.99 -7.29
N ASP A 133 -16.10 -9.87 -8.02
CA ASP A 133 -15.05 -8.84 -7.93
C ASP A 133 -15.15 -7.96 -6.68
N TYR A 134 -16.20 -8.11 -5.87
CA TYR A 134 -16.31 -7.45 -4.57
C TYR A 134 -15.43 -8.08 -3.48
N MET A 135 -14.78 -9.23 -3.76
CA MET A 135 -13.94 -9.95 -2.80
C MET A 135 -12.44 -9.69 -2.95
N VAL A 136 -12.05 -8.54 -3.47
CA VAL A 136 -10.64 -8.18 -3.50
C VAL A 136 -10.12 -7.98 -2.08
N ALA A 137 -9.10 -8.74 -1.71
CA ALA A 137 -8.34 -8.55 -0.49
C ALA A 137 -7.06 -7.74 -0.80
N PRO A 138 -6.89 -6.55 -0.21
CA PRO A 138 -5.68 -5.76 -0.41
C PRO A 138 -4.47 -6.35 0.33
N ASP A 139 -3.26 -6.15 -0.21
CA ASP A 139 -2.07 -6.81 0.33
C ASP A 139 -1.79 -6.45 1.79
N ILE A 140 -1.80 -5.15 2.12
CA ILE A 140 -1.58 -4.63 3.47
C ILE A 140 -2.77 -3.74 3.84
N VAL A 141 -3.28 -3.91 5.07
CA VAL A 141 -4.33 -3.08 5.64
C VAL A 141 -3.89 -2.41 6.91
N ILE A 142 -4.42 -1.20 7.09
CA ILE A 142 -4.36 -0.47 8.35
C ILE A 142 -5.79 -0.29 8.80
N TYR A 143 -6.08 -0.59 10.06
CA TYR A 143 -7.42 -0.43 10.61
C TYR A 143 -7.39 0.03 12.05
N ARG A 144 -8.51 0.59 12.49
CA ARG A 144 -8.71 1.10 13.84
C ARG A 144 -9.83 0.35 14.54
N GLU A 145 -9.68 0.11 15.83
CA GLU A 145 -10.80 -0.31 16.67
C GLU A 145 -11.72 0.87 17.03
N PRO A 146 -13.03 0.63 17.19
CA PRO A 146 -13.93 1.59 17.81
C PRO A 146 -13.57 1.81 19.29
N GLU A 147 -13.90 2.98 19.83
CA GLU A 147 -13.56 3.41 21.18
C GLU A 147 -14.73 3.15 22.15
N PRO A 148 -14.45 2.77 23.40
CA PRO A 148 -15.47 2.66 24.43
C PRO A 148 -15.86 4.07 24.95
N ASP A 149 -17.06 4.19 25.52
CA ASP A 149 -17.60 5.48 25.95
C ASP A 149 -16.74 6.15 27.03
N GLU A 150 -16.03 5.37 27.86
CA GLU A 150 -15.09 5.87 28.86
C GLU A 150 -13.93 6.65 28.25
N ILE A 151 -13.47 6.25 27.05
CA ILE A 151 -12.40 6.95 26.32
C ILE A 151 -12.96 8.19 25.64
N ILE A 152 -14.14 8.09 25.03
CA ILE A 152 -14.81 9.22 24.37
C ILE A 152 -15.12 10.31 25.38
N ASN A 153 -15.64 9.93 26.55
CA ASN A 153 -16.05 10.85 27.61
C ASN A 153 -14.90 11.26 28.55
N ARG A 154 -13.64 10.95 28.21
CA ARG A 154 -12.50 11.12 29.13
C ARG A 154 -12.24 12.56 29.54
N GLN A 155 -12.39 13.50 28.60
CA GLN A 155 -12.14 14.94 28.84
C GLN A 155 -13.43 15.71 29.09
N GLU A 156 -14.51 15.35 28.41
CA GLU A 156 -15.82 15.99 28.48
C GLU A 156 -16.90 14.92 28.34
N TYR A 157 -18.09 15.15 28.88
CA TYR A 157 -19.22 14.24 28.69
C TYR A 157 -19.88 14.46 27.33
N ILE A 158 -19.43 13.73 26.32
CA ILE A 158 -19.81 13.89 24.90
C ILE A 158 -21.01 13.00 24.55
N VAL A 159 -21.04 11.76 25.04
CA VAL A 159 -22.03 10.76 24.64
C VAL A 159 -22.64 10.01 25.81
N ASN A 160 -23.84 9.48 25.58
CA ASN A 160 -24.59 8.65 26.51
C ASN A 160 -25.38 7.57 25.75
N ASP A 161 -26.36 6.95 26.42
CA ASP A 161 -27.15 5.83 25.91
C ASP A 161 -28.25 6.22 24.92
N SER A 162 -28.49 7.52 24.69
CA SER A 162 -29.56 8.00 23.81
C SER A 162 -29.08 8.75 22.56
N VAL A 163 -27.81 9.17 22.50
CA VAL A 163 -27.24 9.93 21.36
C VAL A 163 -26.19 9.12 20.60
N ALA A 164 -25.89 9.50 19.36
CA ALA A 164 -24.82 8.91 18.54
C ALA A 164 -24.85 7.37 18.43
N MET A 165 -26.05 6.77 18.46
CA MET A 165 -26.26 5.31 18.52
C MET A 165 -25.99 4.56 17.20
N LEU A 166 -25.63 5.30 16.14
CA LEU A 166 -25.25 4.77 14.82
C LEU A 166 -23.78 5.06 14.48
N SER A 167 -22.98 5.53 15.46
CA SER A 167 -21.58 5.88 15.22
C SER A 167 -20.71 4.64 15.10
N ASN A 168 -20.00 4.50 13.98
CA ASN A 168 -19.00 3.44 13.79
C ASN A 168 -17.84 3.54 14.77
N MET A 169 -17.56 4.73 15.32
CA MET A 169 -16.47 4.94 16.28
C MET A 169 -16.81 4.51 17.70
N ARG A 170 -18.09 4.27 18.02
CA ARG A 170 -18.51 3.86 19.37
C ARG A 170 -18.59 2.35 19.46
N MET A 171 -17.79 1.76 20.35
CA MET A 171 -17.74 0.31 20.56
C MET A 171 -19.10 -0.27 20.98
N LYS A 172 -19.92 0.52 21.70
CA LYS A 172 -21.28 0.14 22.09
C LYS A 172 -22.21 -0.08 20.89
N CYS A 173 -21.95 0.59 19.76
CA CYS A 173 -22.80 0.58 18.57
C CYS A 173 -22.21 -0.24 17.42
N ASN A 174 -20.89 -0.43 17.40
CA ASN A 174 -20.17 -1.14 16.37
C ASN A 174 -19.08 -2.04 17.00
N SER A 175 -19.12 -3.33 16.69
CA SER A 175 -18.12 -4.30 17.15
C SER A 175 -17.03 -4.59 16.12
N LEU A 176 -17.14 -4.06 14.90
CA LEU A 176 -16.17 -4.29 13.82
C LEU A 176 -15.12 -3.17 13.75
N PRO A 177 -13.87 -3.50 13.39
CA PRO A 177 -12.87 -2.48 13.09
C PRO A 177 -13.23 -1.65 11.87
N ILE A 178 -12.65 -0.46 11.78
CA ILE A 178 -12.79 0.48 10.67
C ILE A 178 -11.54 0.39 9.81
N LEU A 179 -11.69 0.06 8.52
CA LEU A 179 -10.58 0.05 7.57
C LEU A 179 -10.10 1.49 7.35
N HIS A 180 -8.82 1.74 7.58
CA HIS A 180 -8.22 3.05 7.42
C HIS A 180 -7.41 3.16 6.15
N ALA A 181 -6.66 2.11 5.79
CA ALA A 181 -5.89 2.08 4.57
C ALA A 181 -5.85 0.69 3.95
N SER A 182 -5.75 0.68 2.63
CA SER A 182 -5.53 -0.46 1.76
C SER A 182 -4.31 -0.14 0.89
N ILE A 183 -3.23 -0.88 1.10
CA ILE A 183 -1.94 -0.62 0.45
C ILE A 183 -1.56 -1.84 -0.38
N SER A 184 -1.50 -1.68 -1.70
CA SER A 184 -0.98 -2.72 -2.60
C SER A 184 0.54 -2.60 -2.69
N ALA A 185 1.27 -3.69 -2.48
CA ALA A 185 2.75 -3.68 -2.55
C ALA A 185 3.22 -4.48 -3.76
N LYS A 186 3.79 -3.80 -4.77
CA LYS A 186 4.23 -4.41 -6.02
C LYS A 186 5.71 -4.22 -6.26
N TRP A 187 6.49 -5.29 -6.18
CA TRP A 187 7.94 -5.19 -6.42
C TRP A 187 8.28 -4.67 -7.82
N THR A 188 7.62 -5.18 -8.85
CA THR A 188 7.74 -4.68 -10.23
C THR A 188 6.37 -4.55 -10.85
N MET A 189 6.26 -3.65 -11.83
CA MET A 189 5.02 -3.40 -12.53
C MET A 189 5.08 -3.92 -13.96
N ARG A 190 3.95 -4.45 -14.40
CA ARG A 190 3.65 -4.71 -15.81
C ARG A 190 2.32 -4.04 -16.12
N SER A 191 2.09 -3.69 -17.38
CA SER A 191 0.89 -2.94 -17.81
C SER A 191 -0.41 -3.66 -17.46
N ASP A 192 -0.42 -5.00 -17.52
CA ASP A 192 -1.53 -5.85 -17.09
C ASP A 192 -1.75 -5.79 -15.56
N ARG A 193 -0.67 -5.77 -14.78
CA ARG A 193 -0.73 -5.77 -13.30
C ARG A 193 -1.12 -4.40 -12.71
N ALA A 194 -0.95 -3.32 -13.47
CA ALA A 194 -1.45 -2.00 -13.11
C ALA A 194 -3.00 -1.97 -13.11
N GLN A 195 -3.64 -2.72 -14.03
CA GLN A 195 -5.10 -2.81 -14.08
C GLN A 195 -5.67 -3.54 -12.86
N ASN A 196 -4.97 -4.55 -12.34
CA ASN A 196 -5.41 -5.25 -11.13
C ASN A 196 -5.57 -4.25 -9.97
N SER A 197 -4.55 -3.44 -9.65
CA SER A 197 -4.67 -2.45 -8.58
C SER A 197 -5.80 -1.45 -8.78
N ARG A 198 -6.12 -1.07 -10.02
CA ARG A 198 -7.28 -0.20 -10.30
C ARG A 198 -8.60 -0.91 -10.02
N THR A 199 -8.77 -2.15 -10.47
CA THR A 199 -9.97 -2.95 -10.20
C THR A 199 -10.16 -3.17 -8.69
N GLU A 200 -9.07 -3.46 -7.99
CA GLU A 200 -9.03 -3.62 -6.54
C GLU A 200 -9.50 -2.34 -5.82
N ALA A 201 -8.93 -1.20 -6.20
CA ALA A 201 -9.32 0.11 -5.70
C ALA A 201 -10.80 0.44 -5.99
N LEU A 202 -11.25 0.22 -7.23
CA LEU A 202 -12.64 0.45 -7.63
C LEU A 202 -13.62 -0.41 -6.83
N GLY A 203 -13.22 -1.64 -6.45
CA GLY A 203 -13.99 -2.50 -5.55
C GLY A 203 -14.23 -1.83 -4.20
N LEU A 204 -13.17 -1.28 -3.58
CA LEU A 204 -13.27 -0.55 -2.31
C LEU A 204 -14.08 0.74 -2.45
N ILE A 205 -13.90 1.48 -3.55
CA ILE A 205 -14.61 2.74 -3.80
C ILE A 205 -16.11 2.49 -3.95
N ARG A 206 -16.50 1.53 -4.80
CA ARG A 206 -17.91 1.29 -5.17
C ARG A 206 -18.71 0.63 -4.05
N ASN A 207 -18.07 -0.19 -3.22
CA ASN A 207 -18.77 -0.99 -2.21
C ASN A 207 -18.69 -0.39 -0.80
N ARG A 208 -18.10 0.78 -0.58
CA ARG A 208 -18.00 1.33 0.78
C ARG A 208 -19.37 1.79 1.31
N LYS A 209 -19.60 1.59 2.61
CA LYS A 209 -20.60 2.30 3.41
C LYS A 209 -19.88 3.11 4.51
N GLY A 210 -19.55 4.36 4.21
CA GLY A 210 -18.80 5.24 5.10
C GLY A 210 -17.63 5.93 4.39
N HIS A 211 -16.66 6.39 5.16
CA HIS A 211 -15.46 7.04 4.62
C HIS A 211 -14.62 6.05 3.82
N LEU A 212 -14.07 6.51 2.69
CA LEU A 212 -13.15 5.73 1.88
C LEU A 212 -11.84 5.53 2.67
N PRO A 213 -11.30 4.31 2.79
CA PRO A 213 -9.95 4.13 3.32
C PRO A 213 -8.93 4.76 2.35
N HIS A 214 -7.73 5.05 2.82
CA HIS A 214 -6.60 5.35 1.93
C HIS A 214 -6.39 4.19 0.94
N ILE A 215 -6.21 4.51 -0.33
CA ILE A 215 -5.91 3.54 -1.38
C ILE A 215 -4.58 3.90 -2.02
N ASP A 216 -3.52 3.22 -1.56
CA ASP A 216 -2.15 3.53 -1.95
C ASP A 216 -1.46 2.34 -2.60
N VAL A 217 -0.41 2.61 -3.36
CA VAL A 217 0.45 1.58 -3.95
C VAL A 217 1.91 1.85 -3.61
N VAL A 218 2.59 0.87 -3.04
CA VAL A 218 4.04 0.90 -2.85
C VAL A 218 4.72 0.07 -3.93
N THR A 219 5.74 0.61 -4.59
CA THR A 219 6.40 -0.06 -5.71
C THR A 219 7.92 0.13 -5.75
N ALA A 220 8.62 -0.84 -6.33
CA ALA A 220 10.04 -0.75 -6.68
C ALA A 220 10.29 -0.75 -8.20
N GLU A 221 9.26 -0.47 -9.00
CA GLU A 221 9.38 -0.34 -10.45
C GLU A 221 10.35 0.80 -10.85
N PRO A 222 11.43 0.50 -11.59
CA PRO A 222 12.42 1.51 -11.96
C PRO A 222 12.02 2.41 -13.14
N LEU A 223 11.09 2.00 -14.02
CA LEU A 223 10.75 2.78 -15.22
C LEU A 223 9.68 3.85 -14.94
N PRO A 224 9.96 5.15 -15.17
CA PRO A 224 8.95 6.21 -15.03
C PRO A 224 7.69 5.99 -15.87
N SER A 225 7.81 5.44 -17.08
CA SER A 225 6.65 5.13 -17.93
C SER A 225 5.72 4.08 -17.32
N ARG A 226 6.25 3.10 -16.58
CA ARG A 226 5.44 2.09 -15.88
C ARG A 226 4.83 2.63 -14.60
N LEU A 227 5.56 3.47 -13.86
CA LEU A 227 5.00 4.21 -12.74
C LEU A 227 3.81 5.06 -13.22
N ALA A 228 3.99 5.78 -14.32
CA ALA A 228 2.95 6.61 -14.94
C ALA A 228 1.70 5.83 -15.34
N SER A 229 1.83 4.59 -15.82
CA SER A 229 0.67 3.77 -16.21
C SER A 229 -0.36 3.55 -15.09
N LEU A 230 0.08 3.63 -13.82
CA LEU A 230 -0.78 3.51 -12.65
C LEU A 230 -1.02 4.84 -11.94
N ALA A 231 0.00 5.70 -11.87
CA ALA A 231 -0.04 6.97 -11.16
C ALA A 231 -0.83 8.05 -11.92
N LEU A 232 -0.86 8.00 -13.26
CA LEU A 232 -1.64 8.92 -14.08
C LEU A 232 -3.12 8.53 -14.08
N GLY A 233 -3.97 9.56 -14.02
CA GLY A 233 -5.40 9.42 -13.76
C GLY A 233 -5.74 9.68 -12.30
N THR A 234 -6.91 10.25 -12.06
CA THR A 234 -7.40 10.64 -10.74
C THR A 234 -8.65 9.84 -10.40
N GLY A 235 -8.78 9.46 -9.13
CA GLY A 235 -10.01 8.89 -8.58
C GLY A 235 -9.92 7.45 -8.09
N ASP A 236 -8.99 6.65 -8.61
CA ASP A 236 -8.84 5.24 -8.17
C ASP A 236 -7.83 5.08 -7.03
N ILE A 237 -6.65 5.69 -7.17
CA ILE A 237 -5.51 5.54 -6.26
C ILE A 237 -5.12 6.92 -5.73
N ASP A 238 -4.97 7.03 -4.42
CA ASP A 238 -4.64 8.27 -3.74
C ASP A 238 -3.21 8.68 -4.06
N CYS A 239 -2.22 7.80 -3.89
CA CYS A 239 -0.84 8.06 -4.29
C CYS A 239 -0.03 6.78 -4.59
N LEU A 240 1.02 6.91 -5.39
CA LEU A 240 2.08 5.91 -5.52
C LEU A 240 3.27 6.31 -4.64
N TYR A 241 3.83 5.34 -3.93
CA TYR A 241 5.05 5.52 -3.14
C TYR A 241 6.16 4.64 -3.70
N HIS A 242 7.25 5.25 -4.14
CA HIS A 242 8.42 4.54 -4.59
C HIS A 242 9.28 4.13 -3.39
N PHE A 243 9.76 2.90 -3.39
CA PHE A 243 10.55 2.35 -2.28
C PHE A 243 11.85 3.14 -2.02
N ALA A 244 12.39 3.81 -3.05
CA ALA A 244 13.66 4.52 -3.03
C ALA A 244 13.60 5.73 -3.99
N LEU A 245 12.68 6.68 -3.76
CA LEU A 245 12.39 7.76 -4.73
C LEU A 245 13.61 8.64 -4.96
N TYR A 246 14.34 8.98 -3.90
CA TYR A 246 15.51 9.86 -4.01
C TYR A 246 16.60 9.22 -4.89
N GLU A 247 16.83 7.92 -4.73
CA GLU A 247 17.77 7.15 -5.51
C GLU A 247 17.30 6.97 -6.95
N LEU A 248 15.98 6.81 -7.17
CA LEU A 248 15.36 6.79 -8.50
C LEU A 248 15.56 8.12 -9.24
N VAL A 249 15.33 9.25 -8.58
CA VAL A 249 15.53 10.58 -9.17
C VAL A 249 16.98 10.76 -9.60
N ASN A 250 17.94 10.39 -8.74
CA ASN A 250 19.36 10.45 -9.09
C ASN A 250 19.71 9.51 -10.25
N ALA A 251 19.17 8.29 -10.25
CA ALA A 251 19.42 7.29 -11.27
C ALA A 251 18.89 7.73 -12.64
N VAL A 252 17.65 8.22 -12.71
CA VAL A 252 17.02 8.70 -13.95
C VAL A 252 17.74 9.94 -14.48
N LYS A 253 18.11 10.90 -13.62
CA LYS A 253 18.91 12.08 -14.02
C LYS A 253 20.31 11.74 -14.51
N SER A 254 20.86 10.60 -14.09
CA SER A 254 22.15 10.10 -14.57
C SER A 254 22.04 9.37 -15.91
N THR A 255 20.83 9.28 -16.48
CA THR A 255 20.60 8.78 -17.83
C THR A 255 20.33 9.96 -18.77
N ASP A 256 20.66 9.81 -20.06
CA ASP A 256 20.31 10.79 -21.09
C ASP A 256 18.86 10.63 -21.61
N ALA A 257 17.98 10.00 -20.82
CA ALA A 257 16.60 9.72 -21.22
C ALA A 257 15.66 10.88 -20.82
N GLU A 258 15.67 11.95 -21.61
CA GLU A 258 14.89 13.18 -21.37
C GLU A 258 13.41 12.88 -21.09
N ASP A 259 12.75 12.06 -21.91
CA ASP A 259 11.35 11.66 -21.71
C ASP A 259 11.09 11.02 -20.32
N SER A 260 12.05 10.24 -19.83
CA SER A 260 11.93 9.58 -18.51
C SER A 260 12.15 10.56 -17.37
N ILE A 261 13.03 11.53 -17.54
CA ILE A 261 13.26 12.62 -16.58
C ILE A 261 12.00 13.49 -16.48
N GLU A 262 11.47 13.92 -17.62
CA GLU A 262 10.25 14.73 -17.69
C GLU A 262 9.05 14.00 -17.07
N MET A 263 8.83 12.74 -17.47
CA MET A 263 7.76 11.91 -16.91
C MET A 263 7.88 11.78 -15.39
N LEU A 264 9.08 11.53 -14.87
CA LEU A 264 9.30 11.41 -13.42
C LEU A 264 8.96 12.72 -12.68
N ASN A 265 9.39 13.87 -13.22
CA ASN A 265 9.09 15.17 -12.63
C ASN A 265 7.58 15.45 -12.65
N ILE A 266 6.89 15.16 -13.75
CA ILE A 266 5.41 15.30 -13.85
C ILE A 266 4.71 14.49 -12.74
N LEU A 267 5.16 13.26 -12.47
CA LEU A 267 4.56 12.43 -11.42
C LEU A 267 4.81 12.99 -10.01
N ILE A 268 6.01 13.50 -9.74
CA ILE A 268 6.39 14.06 -8.43
C ILE A 268 5.66 15.40 -8.20
N ASP A 269 5.77 16.32 -9.15
CA ASP A 269 5.16 17.66 -9.06
C ASP A 269 3.63 17.59 -9.06
N GLY A 270 3.08 16.61 -9.80
CA GLY A 270 1.64 16.28 -9.79
C GLY A 270 1.17 15.57 -8.52
N LYS A 271 2.04 15.35 -7.52
CA LYS A 271 1.75 14.64 -6.26
C LYS A 271 1.19 13.24 -6.47
N ARG A 272 1.59 12.59 -7.56
CA ARG A 272 1.20 11.22 -7.93
C ARG A 272 2.23 10.17 -7.52
N LEU A 273 3.47 10.60 -7.31
CA LEU A 273 4.58 9.76 -6.85
C LEU A 273 5.32 10.42 -5.69
N LYS A 274 5.47 9.69 -4.58
CA LYS A 274 6.16 10.11 -3.35
C LYS A 274 7.19 9.06 -2.90
N ASP A 275 8.02 9.38 -1.91
CA ASP A 275 8.93 8.39 -1.31
C ASP A 275 8.18 7.55 -0.27
N ILE A 276 8.62 6.32 -0.05
CA ILE A 276 8.10 5.48 1.03
C ILE A 276 8.15 6.18 2.41
N SER A 277 9.07 7.12 2.63
CA SER A 277 9.12 7.94 3.86
C SER A 277 7.94 8.90 4.05
N ASP A 278 7.21 9.24 2.99
CA ASP A 278 6.08 10.17 3.05
C ASP A 278 4.79 9.46 3.51
N LEU A 279 4.65 8.17 3.15
CA LEU A 279 3.47 7.35 3.42
C LEU A 279 3.00 7.39 4.90
N PRO A 280 3.87 7.27 5.93
CA PRO A 280 3.40 7.29 7.31
C PRO A 280 2.69 8.59 7.70
N LEU A 281 3.15 9.73 7.17
CA LEU A 281 2.55 11.04 7.44
C LEU A 281 1.26 11.23 6.63
N ASP A 282 1.24 10.78 5.38
CA ASP A 282 0.03 10.82 4.56
C ASP A 282 -1.09 9.93 5.14
N LEU A 283 -0.75 8.85 5.84
CA LEU A 283 -1.71 8.03 6.58
C LEU A 283 -2.26 8.70 7.85
N ALA A 284 -1.67 9.81 8.30
CA ALA A 284 -2.03 10.48 9.55
C ALA A 284 -3.00 11.68 9.37
N VAL A 285 -3.46 11.94 8.14
CA VAL A 285 -4.41 13.03 7.82
C VAL A 285 -5.82 12.81 8.38
#